data_AF-A0A951KAR2-F1
#
_entry.id   AF-A0A951KAR2-F1
#
_cell.length_a   1.000
_cell.length_b   1.000
_cell.length_c   1.000
_cell.angle_alpha   90.00
_cell.angle_beta   90.00
_cell.angle_gamma   90.00
#
_symmetry.space_group_name_H-M   'P 1'
#
loop_
_entity.id
_entity.type
_entity.pdbx_description
1 polymer ?
#
loop_
_entity_poly.entity_id
_entity_poly.type
_entity_poly.pdbx_seq_one_letter_code
_entity_poly.pdbx_strand_id
1 'polypeptide(L)'
;AEGEEVDALCLPYRTGGRFSCQNGPVVAMNADRWRTATDRWTGDLADYRRMLVNHEVGHLLGRHHPPDPQCPAPGQPAPVMAQQSTELHGCLPNPWPLPEELEAAARHDEPLAPPYER
;
A
#
# COMPACT_ATOMS: atom_id res chain seq x y z
N ALA A 1 2.36 8.06 12.28
CA ALA A 1 3.56 7.92 13.11
C ALA A 1 4.73 8.63 12.42
N GLU A 2 5.60 9.29 13.18
CA GLU A 2 6.88 9.81 12.65
C GLU A 2 7.84 8.65 12.34
N GLY A 3 8.94 8.90 11.62
CA GLY A 3 9.79 7.83 11.05
C GLY A 3 10.19 6.71 12.01
N GLU A 4 10.78 7.04 13.15
CA GLU A 4 11.20 6.05 14.17
C GLU A 4 10.01 5.29 14.77
N GLU A 5 8.89 5.98 14.98
CA GLU A 5 7.67 5.38 15.53
C GLU A 5 7.06 4.38 14.53
N VAL A 6 7.08 4.70 13.23
CA VAL A 6 6.66 3.75 12.18
C VAL A 6 7.55 2.51 12.21
N ASP A 7 8.87 2.66 12.26
CA ASP A 7 9.79 1.52 12.33
C ASP A 7 9.49 0.62 13.54
N ALA A 8 9.21 1.21 14.70
CA ALA A 8 8.86 0.45 15.90
C ALA A 8 7.52 -0.30 15.77
N LEU A 9 6.49 0.35 15.23
CA LEU A 9 5.15 -0.25 15.04
C LEU A 9 5.15 -1.34 13.96
N CYS A 10 6.03 -1.21 12.96
CA CYS A 10 6.09 -2.10 11.81
C CYS A 10 6.96 -3.33 12.01
N LEU A 11 7.68 -3.48 13.13
CA LEU A 11 8.53 -4.63 13.34
C LEU A 11 7.76 -5.96 13.17
N PRO A 12 8.30 -6.92 12.40
CA PRO A 12 9.66 -6.97 11.85
C PRO A 12 9.82 -6.45 10.41
N TYR A 13 8.80 -5.81 9.80
CA TYR A 13 8.98 -5.10 8.53
C TYR A 13 10.01 -3.97 8.68
N ARG A 14 10.93 -3.87 7.71
CA ARG A 14 11.97 -2.83 7.70
C ARG A 14 11.51 -1.66 6.82
N THR A 15 10.81 -0.70 7.42
CA THR A 15 10.31 0.48 6.69
C THR A 15 11.37 1.56 6.46
N GLY A 16 12.44 1.56 7.27
CA GLY A 16 13.51 2.55 7.22
C GLY A 16 13.00 3.97 7.51
N GLY A 17 11.95 4.08 8.33
CA GLY A 17 11.25 5.31 8.66
C GLY A 17 10.60 6.01 7.46
N ARG A 18 10.47 5.31 6.32
CA ARG A 18 10.08 5.90 5.03
C ARG A 18 8.71 5.42 4.53
N PHE A 19 8.37 4.17 4.79
CA PHE A 19 7.19 3.51 4.26
C PHE A 19 6.17 3.25 5.35
N SER A 20 4.90 3.12 4.96
CA SER A 20 3.85 2.67 5.87
C SER A 20 3.83 1.14 5.91
N CYS A 21 3.10 0.56 6.85
CA CYS A 21 2.85 -0.87 6.90
C CYS A 21 1.53 -1.21 7.58
N GLN A 22 1.13 -2.46 7.43
CA GLN A 22 0.24 -3.16 8.34
C GLN A 22 1.00 -4.27 9.06
N ASN A 23 0.77 -4.42 10.36
CA ASN A 23 1.34 -5.48 11.20
C ASN A 23 0.29 -5.96 12.22
N GLY A 24 -0.28 -7.14 11.99
CA GLY A 24 -1.46 -7.60 12.74
C GLY A 24 -2.58 -6.54 12.69
N PRO A 25 -3.20 -6.15 13.81
CA PRO A 25 -4.29 -5.18 13.80
C PRO A 25 -3.82 -3.72 13.60
N VAL A 26 -2.51 -3.48 13.54
CA VAL A 26 -1.94 -2.12 13.46
C VAL A 26 -1.70 -1.73 12.00
N VAL A 27 -2.23 -0.58 11.60
CA VAL A 27 -1.84 0.12 10.39
C VAL A 27 -1.03 1.35 10.80
N ALA A 28 0.26 1.36 10.47
CA ALA A 28 1.18 2.45 10.79
C ALA A 28 1.45 3.27 9.53
N MET A 29 0.82 4.44 9.45
CA MET A 29 1.03 5.37 8.34
C MET A 29 2.18 6.33 8.62
N ASN A 30 3.11 6.41 7.68
CA ASN A 30 4.22 7.35 7.74
C ASN A 30 3.75 8.80 7.57
N ALA A 31 4.05 9.65 8.55
CA ALA A 31 3.53 11.01 8.60
C ALA A 31 4.12 11.91 7.51
N ASP A 32 5.38 11.74 7.12
CA ASP A 32 5.98 12.49 6.01
C ASP A 32 5.29 12.14 4.70
N ARG A 33 5.09 10.84 4.42
CA ARG A 33 4.34 10.40 3.24
C ARG A 33 2.91 10.93 3.24
N TRP A 34 2.24 10.91 4.37
CA TRP A 34 0.90 11.50 4.49
C TRP A 34 0.87 13.01 4.21
N ARG A 35 1.90 13.75 4.63
CA ARG A 35 1.98 15.21 4.47
C ARG A 35 2.37 15.61 3.05
N THR A 36 3.29 14.89 2.41
CA THR A 36 3.95 15.36 1.18
C THR A 36 3.99 14.36 0.03
N ALA A 37 3.41 13.16 0.18
CA ALA A 37 3.54 12.07 -0.75
C ALA A 37 5.02 11.66 -1.00
N THR A 38 5.29 11.07 -2.16
CA THR A 38 6.62 10.68 -2.63
C THR A 38 6.88 11.29 -4.00
N ASP A 39 8.15 11.48 -4.35
CA ASP A 39 8.58 11.96 -5.66
C ASP A 39 8.19 11.01 -6.82
N ARG A 40 7.89 9.75 -6.48
CA ARG A 40 7.41 8.72 -7.40
C ARG A 40 5.92 8.84 -7.74
N TRP A 41 5.15 9.59 -6.95
CA TRP A 41 3.72 9.78 -7.13
C TRP A 41 3.46 10.93 -8.08
N THR A 42 2.71 10.68 -9.15
CA THR A 42 2.44 11.66 -10.21
C THR A 42 1.03 12.25 -10.15
N GLY A 43 0.19 11.80 -9.20
CA GLY A 43 -1.15 12.33 -8.96
C GLY A 43 -1.17 13.45 -7.93
N ASP A 44 -2.37 13.87 -7.50
CA ASP A 44 -2.50 14.85 -6.43
C ASP A 44 -2.31 14.24 -5.02
N LEU A 45 -2.05 15.08 -4.02
CA LEU A 45 -1.82 14.64 -2.63
C LEU A 45 -3.07 14.01 -1.99
N ALA A 46 -4.27 14.43 -2.39
CA ALA A 46 -5.50 13.86 -1.84
C ALA A 46 -5.67 12.40 -2.31
N ASP A 47 -5.37 12.12 -3.58
CA ASP A 47 -5.36 10.77 -4.13
C ASP A 47 -4.21 9.94 -3.57
N TYR A 48 -3.03 10.53 -3.33
CA TYR A 48 -1.96 9.81 -2.63
C TYR A 48 -2.43 9.31 -1.25
N ARG A 49 -3.13 10.17 -0.49
CA ARG A 49 -3.66 9.81 0.83
C ARG A 49 -4.71 8.71 0.75
N ARG A 50 -5.59 8.77 -0.25
CA ARG A 50 -6.57 7.70 -0.52
C ARG A 50 -5.88 6.38 -0.87
N MET A 51 -4.90 6.44 -1.78
CA MET A 51 -4.09 5.28 -2.16
C MET A 51 -3.40 4.67 -0.94
N LEU A 52 -2.73 5.49 -0.12
CA LEU A 52 -2.00 5.02 1.05
C LEU A 52 -2.94 4.32 2.05
N VAL A 53 -4.09 4.93 2.34
CA VAL A 53 -5.10 4.32 3.22
C VAL A 53 -5.61 3.01 2.64
N ASN A 54 -6.00 3.00 1.36
CA ASN A 54 -6.56 1.81 0.72
C ASN A 54 -5.53 0.68 0.59
N HIS A 55 -4.25 1.00 0.38
CA HIS A 55 -3.16 0.04 0.35
C HIS A 55 -2.96 -0.65 1.70
N GLU A 56 -2.81 0.13 2.78
CA GLU A 56 -2.59 -0.44 4.11
C GLU A 56 -3.84 -1.16 4.67
N VAL A 57 -5.03 -0.63 4.36
CA VAL A 57 -6.30 -1.33 4.67
C VAL A 57 -6.43 -2.60 3.82
N GLY A 58 -5.95 -2.60 2.59
CA GLY A 58 -5.87 -3.81 1.77
C GLY A 58 -5.04 -4.89 2.43
N HIS A 59 -3.87 -4.55 2.98
CA HIS A 59 -3.08 -5.47 3.80
C HIS A 59 -3.85 -5.97 5.03
N LEU A 60 -4.55 -5.08 5.74
CA LEU A 60 -5.43 -5.45 6.86
C LEU A 60 -6.55 -6.42 6.43
N LEU A 61 -7.02 -6.34 5.18
CA LEU A 61 -8.00 -7.26 4.58
C LEU A 61 -7.36 -8.52 3.96
N GLY A 62 -6.08 -8.79 4.29
CA GLY A 62 -5.36 -9.97 3.79
C GLY A 62 -5.05 -9.90 2.30
N ARG A 63 -4.92 -8.70 1.72
CA ARG A 63 -4.49 -8.51 0.34
C ARG A 63 -2.98 -8.30 0.27
N HIS A 64 -2.38 -8.79 -0.80
CA HIS A 64 -0.94 -8.81 -1.00
C HIS A 64 -0.59 -8.05 -2.27
N HIS A 65 0.67 -7.62 -2.36
CA HIS A 65 1.17 -7.01 -3.58
C HIS A 65 1.02 -7.98 -4.76
N PRO A 66 0.68 -7.49 -5.96
CA PRO A 66 0.71 -8.31 -7.16
C PRO A 66 2.16 -8.75 -7.46
N PRO A 67 2.35 -9.85 -8.20
CA PRO A 67 3.68 -10.29 -8.63
C PRO A 67 4.35 -9.22 -9.51
N ASP A 68 5.68 -9.19 -9.51
CA ASP A 68 6.43 -8.28 -10.36
C ASP A 68 6.40 -8.72 -11.85
N PRO A 69 6.27 -7.76 -12.81
CA PRO A 69 6.06 -6.33 -12.58
C PRO A 69 4.64 -6.03 -12.08
N GLN A 70 4.54 -5.15 -11.08
CA GLN A 70 3.26 -4.83 -10.40
C GLN A 70 2.27 -4.03 -11.26
N CYS A 71 2.75 -3.51 -12.40
CA CYS A 71 1.93 -2.78 -13.36
C CYS A 71 1.44 -3.74 -14.47
N PRO A 72 0.12 -3.90 -14.67
CA PRO A 72 -0.43 -4.82 -15.68
C PRO A 72 -0.02 -4.43 -17.10
N ALA A 73 0.02 -3.13 -17.42
CA ALA A 73 0.55 -2.60 -18.66
C ALA A 73 0.82 -1.08 -18.55
N PRO A 74 1.81 -0.53 -19.29
CA PRO A 74 2.06 0.90 -19.30
C PRO A 74 0.81 1.72 -19.66
N GLY A 75 0.57 2.81 -18.93
CA GLY A 75 -0.59 3.68 -19.10
C GLY A 75 -1.91 3.16 -18.52
N GLN A 76 -1.94 1.94 -17.97
CA GLN A 76 -3.10 1.45 -17.21
C GLN A 76 -3.05 1.96 -15.76
N PRO A 77 -4.19 2.01 -15.04
CA PRO A 77 -4.18 2.27 -13.60
C PRO A 77 -3.38 1.18 -12.87
N ALA A 78 -2.52 1.59 -11.93
CA ALA A 78 -1.83 0.64 -11.07
C ALA A 78 -2.84 -0.09 -10.16
N PRO A 79 -2.66 -1.37 -9.82
CA PRO A 79 -3.38 -2.01 -8.72
C PRO A 79 -3.19 -1.21 -7.43
N VAL A 80 -4.23 -1.09 -6.59
CA VAL A 80 -4.08 -0.34 -5.32
C VAL A 80 -3.08 -1.04 -4.40
N MET A 81 -2.98 -2.36 -4.50
CA MET A 81 -1.98 -3.15 -3.80
C MET A 81 -0.59 -3.12 -4.45
N ALA A 82 -0.38 -2.42 -5.57
CA ALA A 82 0.97 -2.17 -6.06
C ALA A 82 1.71 -1.18 -5.14
N GLN A 83 3.03 -1.29 -5.04
CA GLN A 83 3.91 -0.42 -4.25
C GLN A 83 4.11 0.95 -4.92
N GLN A 84 3.01 1.69 -5.12
CA GLN A 84 2.97 2.98 -5.83
C GLN A 84 3.80 4.07 -5.12
N SER A 85 4.13 3.89 -3.83
CA SER A 85 5.05 4.78 -3.10
C SER A 85 6.54 4.57 -3.46
N THR A 86 6.86 3.45 -4.11
CA THR A 86 8.21 3.07 -4.53
C THR A 86 8.40 3.28 -6.02
N GLU A 87 7.49 2.76 -6.85
CA GLU A 87 7.52 2.91 -8.30
C GLU A 87 6.15 2.59 -8.92
N LEU A 88 5.80 3.25 -10.03
CA LEU A 88 4.58 2.98 -10.79
C LEU A 88 4.77 1.99 -11.95
N HIS A 89 6.02 1.64 -12.28
CA HIS A 89 6.36 0.71 -13.37
C HIS A 89 5.67 1.03 -14.73
N GLY A 90 5.45 2.32 -15.01
CA GLY A 90 4.78 2.80 -16.23
C GLY A 90 3.26 2.91 -16.14
N CYS A 91 2.64 2.48 -15.05
CA CYS A 91 1.21 2.67 -14.79
C CYS A 91 0.88 4.11 -14.38
N LEU A 92 -0.40 4.46 -14.48
CA LEU A 92 -0.97 5.67 -13.90
C LEU A 92 -1.21 5.48 -12.40
N PRO A 93 -1.03 6.53 -11.58
CA PRO A 93 -1.34 6.48 -10.15
C PRO A 93 -2.83 6.19 -9.96
N ASN A 94 -3.16 5.29 -9.05
CA ASN A 94 -4.53 4.86 -8.84
C ASN A 94 -4.82 4.62 -7.35
N PRO A 95 -5.73 5.39 -6.74
CA PRO A 95 -6.05 5.23 -5.33
C PRO A 95 -7.11 4.16 -5.04
N TRP A 96 -7.72 3.53 -6.04
CA TRP A 96 -8.85 2.61 -5.85
C TRP A 96 -8.52 1.20 -6.32
N PRO A 97 -9.08 0.15 -5.67
CA PRO A 97 -8.89 -1.21 -6.14
C PRO A 97 -9.40 -1.41 -7.57
N LEU A 98 -8.68 -2.20 -8.36
CA LEU A 98 -9.16 -2.68 -9.66
C LEU A 98 -10.32 -3.69 -9.48
N PRO A 99 -11.14 -3.94 -10.52
CA PRO A 99 -12.21 -4.94 -10.46
C PRO A 99 -11.74 -6.31 -9.95
N GLU A 100 -10.59 -6.79 -10.41
CA GLU A 100 -10.00 -8.05 -9.95
C GLU A 100 -9.56 -8.03 -8.47
N GLU A 101 -9.13 -6.88 -7.95
CA GLU A 101 -8.79 -6.72 -6.53
C GLU A 101 -10.04 -6.76 -5.66
N LEU A 102 -11.15 -6.17 -6.13
CA LEU A 102 -12.46 -6.24 -5.47
C LEU A 102 -12.99 -7.67 -5.44
N GLU A 103 -12.93 -8.38 -6.57
CA GLU A 103 -13.31 -9.79 -6.66
C GLU A 103 -12.47 -10.66 -5.74
N ALA A 104 -11.16 -10.40 -5.66
CA ALA A 104 -10.27 -11.10 -4.74
C ALA A 104 -10.63 -10.82 -3.27
N ALA A 105 -10.83 -9.56 -2.90
CA ALA A 105 -11.19 -9.17 -1.55
C ALA A 105 -12.53 -9.79 -1.10
N ALA A 106 -13.52 -9.87 -2.01
CA ALA A 106 -14.83 -10.42 -1.72
C ALA A 106 -14.83 -11.92 -1.38
N ARG A 107 -13.79 -12.67 -1.75
CA ARG A 107 -13.66 -14.10 -1.41
C ARG A 107 -13.26 -14.35 0.04
N HIS A 108 -12.60 -13.38 0.68
CA HIS A 108 -12.08 -13.52 2.06
C HIS A 108 -11.21 -14.78 2.27
N ASP A 109 -10.40 -15.14 1.27
CA ASP A 109 -9.52 -16.34 1.33
C ASP A 109 -8.44 -16.26 2.42
N GLU A 110 -8.18 -15.07 2.97
CA GLU A 110 -7.12 -14.80 3.94
C GLU A 110 -7.73 -14.21 5.23
N PRO A 111 -7.13 -14.46 6.41
CA PRO A 111 -7.58 -13.88 7.65
C PRO A 111 -7.44 -12.35 7.63
N LEU A 112 -8.32 -11.68 8.37
CA LEU A 112 -8.14 -10.27 8.68
C LEU A 112 -6.90 -10.08 9.53
N ALA A 113 -6.21 -8.95 9.32
CA ALA A 113 -5.03 -8.56 10.07
C ALA A 113 -3.96 -9.67 10.08
N PRO A 114 -3.52 -10.16 8.90
CA PRO A 114 -2.53 -11.20 8.85
C PRO A 114 -1.25 -10.77 9.59
N PRO A 115 -0.58 -11.69 10.29
CA PRO A 115 0.72 -11.40 10.91
C PRO A 115 1.79 -11.21 9.82
N TYR A 116 2.95 -10.71 10.25
CA TYR A 116 4.11 -10.55 9.36
C TYR A 116 4.50 -11.83 8.60
N GLU A 117 4.39 -12.98 9.26
CA GLU A 117 4.80 -14.26 8.72
C GLU A 117 3.65 -14.92 7.96
N ARG A 118 3.97 -15.33 6.73
CA ARG A 118 3.19 -16.33 5.99
C ARG A 118 4.13 -17.45 5.54
#